data_AF-A0A094BGF4-F1
#
_entry.id   AF-A0A094BGF4-F1
#
_cell.length_a   1.000
_cell.length_b   1.000
_cell.length_c   1.000
_cell.angle_alpha   90.00
_cell.angle_beta   90.00
_cell.angle_gamma   90.00
#
_symmetry.space_group_name_H-M   'P 1'
#
loop_
_entity.id
_entity.type
_entity.pdbx_description
1 polymer ?
#
loop_
_entity_poly.entity_id
_entity_poly.type
_entity_poly.pdbx_seq_one_letter_code
_entity_poly.pdbx_strand_id
1 'polypeptide(L)'
;MGVLVRKSRLDKMSLSKYFDSESKLYSIWYLRGIQINPCSAAGVSSIELYNATKDPFRVASSGKIPIPWPYDHEMASVKTKEIETEFLEIATKTLRRYNIVPSYIHVLNMSKRGLPSTAKDTIVVSINDDNITRWLPAADEIYQSTLPRATEAGIQFRVELRNPERMYTDMSAALRQSKETLDVLLSMDPLILAKVRELLPGSWRTVSFAGRRPIDTPWRDDGSNVPRVLVIVNMGAKSVWELVEEQLCQIIEESTPSTMNISLEILPGNFVGS
;
A
#
# COMPACT_ATOMS: atom_id res chain seq x y z
N MET A 1 10.05 58.75 -4.80
CA MET A 1 10.47 58.93 -6.22
C MET A 1 10.85 57.54 -6.73
N GLY A 2 10.24 56.93 -7.73
CA GLY A 2 9.40 57.42 -8.81
C GLY A 2 9.93 56.80 -10.10
N VAL A 3 9.27 55.77 -10.62
CA VAL A 3 9.27 55.47 -12.05
C VAL A 3 7.85 55.09 -12.42
N LEU A 4 7.27 55.92 -13.29
CA LEU A 4 5.96 55.77 -13.89
C LEU A 4 6.17 55.61 -15.41
N VAL A 5 5.16 55.01 -16.07
CA VAL A 5 4.76 55.10 -17.50
C VAL A 5 5.06 53.85 -18.33
N ARG A 6 4.14 53.22 -19.08
CA ARG A 6 2.66 53.24 -19.30
C ARG A 6 2.37 51.96 -20.14
N LYS A 7 1.38 51.12 -19.82
CA LYS A 7 -0.02 51.07 -20.29
C LYS A 7 -0.28 50.81 -21.80
N SER A 8 -0.89 49.66 -22.09
CA SER A 8 -2.12 49.42 -22.89
C SER A 8 -2.59 48.00 -22.53
N ARG A 9 -3.80 47.63 -22.09
CA ARG A 9 -5.23 47.97 -22.29
C ARG A 9 -5.81 47.46 -23.62
N LEU A 10 -6.48 46.29 -23.53
CA LEU A 10 -7.66 45.81 -24.28
C LEU A 10 -8.08 44.49 -23.58
N ASP A 11 -9.03 44.49 -22.64
CA ASP A 11 -10.50 44.38 -22.78
C ASP A 11 -11.03 43.10 -23.47
N LYS A 12 -11.81 42.35 -22.67
CA LYS A 12 -13.03 41.56 -22.96
C LYS A 12 -12.93 40.13 -23.52
N MET A 13 -13.29 39.19 -22.63
CA MET A 13 -14.30 38.11 -22.74
C MET A 13 -14.47 37.39 -24.10
N SER A 14 -14.22 36.07 -24.11
CA SER A 14 -15.31 35.06 -24.12
C SER A 14 -14.76 33.63 -24.16
N LEU A 15 -15.05 32.89 -23.08
CA LEU A 15 -15.38 31.45 -23.00
C LEU A 15 -15.12 30.58 -24.24
N SER A 16 -14.20 29.63 -24.11
CA SER A 16 -14.54 28.21 -23.96
C SER A 16 -13.31 27.32 -24.19
N LYS A 17 -13.32 26.18 -23.49
CA LYS A 17 -12.52 24.96 -23.66
C LYS A 17 -11.29 24.83 -22.75
N TYR A 18 -11.24 23.64 -22.14
CA TYR A 18 -10.22 23.08 -21.25
C TYR A 18 -10.38 23.35 -19.75
N PHE A 19 -11.47 22.82 -19.21
CA PHE A 19 -11.45 22.20 -17.88
C PHE A 19 -11.89 20.73 -18.05
N ASP A 20 -10.95 19.92 -18.53
CA ASP A 20 -10.91 18.47 -18.25
C ASP A 20 -9.57 18.23 -17.59
N SER A 21 -9.51 18.51 -16.29
CA SER A 21 -8.47 17.97 -15.43
C SER A 21 -9.18 17.00 -14.48
N GLU A 22 -9.35 15.77 -14.97
CA GLU A 22 -9.65 14.62 -14.13
C GLU A 22 -8.69 14.60 -12.95
N SER A 23 -9.18 15.08 -11.82
CA SER A 23 -8.53 14.95 -10.53
C SER A 23 -8.71 13.50 -10.12
N LYS A 24 -7.79 12.62 -10.54
CA LYS A 24 -7.70 11.24 -10.06
C LYS A 24 -7.20 11.24 -8.61
N LEU A 25 -8.08 11.68 -7.72
CA LEU A 25 -8.00 11.41 -6.30
C LEU A 25 -8.30 9.92 -6.13
N TYR A 26 -7.27 9.10 -6.02
CA TYR A 26 -7.39 7.72 -5.59
C TYR A 26 -7.71 7.69 -4.10
N SER A 27 -8.96 8.02 -3.77
CA SER A 27 -9.56 7.60 -2.53
C SER A 27 -9.76 6.09 -2.62
N ILE A 28 -9.57 5.39 -1.50
CA ILE A 28 -9.60 3.92 -1.33
C ILE A 28 -11.00 3.31 -1.63
N TRP A 29 -11.91 4.09 -2.20
CA TRP A 29 -13.31 3.73 -2.46
C TRP A 29 -13.55 2.85 -3.69
N TYR A 30 -12.55 2.64 -4.57
CA TYR A 30 -12.74 1.85 -5.81
C TYR A 30 -12.40 0.36 -5.72
N LEU A 31 -12.06 -0.20 -4.56
CA LEU A 31 -11.60 -1.59 -4.44
C LEU A 31 -12.63 -2.60 -3.93
N ARG A 32 -13.94 -2.27 -3.91
CA ARG A 32 -15.02 -3.22 -3.55
C ARG A 32 -15.24 -4.38 -4.56
N GLY A 33 -14.31 -4.64 -5.49
CA GLY A 33 -14.53 -5.54 -6.62
C GLY A 33 -13.60 -6.74 -6.78
N ILE A 34 -12.53 -6.89 -5.98
CA ILE A 34 -11.58 -8.00 -6.16
C ILE A 34 -11.39 -8.73 -4.84
N GLN A 35 -12.23 -9.74 -4.66
CA GLN A 35 -12.19 -10.64 -3.51
C GLN A 35 -11.03 -11.63 -3.70
N ILE A 36 -9.82 -11.22 -3.29
CA ILE A 36 -8.76 -12.18 -3.00
C ILE A 36 -9.20 -12.83 -1.69
N ASN A 37 -9.68 -14.07 -1.72
CA ASN A 37 -10.17 -14.77 -0.53
C ASN A 37 -9.07 -15.62 0.11
N PRO A 38 -8.33 -15.10 1.11
CA PRO A 38 -7.64 -15.93 2.08
C PRO A 38 -8.37 -15.97 3.44
N CYS A 39 -9.59 -15.40 3.53
CA CYS A 39 -10.37 -15.36 4.77
C CYS A 39 -10.92 -16.75 5.15
N SER A 40 -10.82 -17.07 6.45
CA SER A 40 -11.50 -18.23 7.04
C SER A 40 -13.02 -18.12 6.88
N ALA A 41 -13.76 -19.21 7.09
CA ALA A 41 -15.22 -19.29 6.94
C ALA A 41 -16.04 -18.22 7.72
N ALA A 42 -15.41 -17.46 8.61
CA ALA A 42 -16.02 -16.37 9.39
C ALA A 42 -15.54 -14.96 8.99
N GLY A 43 -14.79 -14.78 7.89
CA GLY A 43 -14.26 -13.47 7.49
C GLY A 43 -13.08 -12.96 8.35
N VAL A 44 -12.60 -13.76 9.30
CA VAL A 44 -11.50 -13.39 10.19
C VAL A 44 -10.16 -13.62 9.49
N SER A 45 -9.30 -12.61 9.53
CA SER A 45 -7.91 -12.65 9.04
C SER A 45 -6.95 -11.92 9.98
N SER A 46 -5.64 -12.11 9.81
CA SER A 46 -4.66 -11.29 10.53
C SER A 46 -4.58 -9.89 9.91
N ILE A 47 -4.19 -8.89 10.71
CA ILE A 47 -4.03 -7.51 10.21
C ILE A 47 -3.05 -7.42 9.03
N GLU A 48 -1.98 -8.21 9.02
CA GLU A 48 -1.00 -8.21 7.94
C GLU A 48 -1.58 -8.76 6.63
N LEU A 49 -2.41 -9.80 6.74
CA LEU A 49 -3.06 -10.40 5.58
C LEU A 49 -4.13 -9.45 5.01
N TYR A 50 -4.93 -8.85 5.89
CA TYR A 50 -5.93 -7.86 5.50
C TYR A 50 -5.30 -6.64 4.82
N ASN A 51 -4.21 -6.09 5.36
CA ASN A 51 -3.52 -4.98 4.70
C ASN A 51 -2.89 -5.37 3.38
N ALA A 52 -2.34 -6.59 3.27
CA ALA A 52 -1.81 -7.09 2.00
C ALA A 52 -2.90 -7.16 0.91
N THR A 53 -4.14 -7.49 1.26
CA THR A 53 -5.24 -7.54 0.28
C THR A 53 -5.72 -6.16 -0.21
N LYS A 54 -5.34 -5.08 0.46
CA LYS A 54 -5.70 -3.71 0.04
C LYS A 54 -4.87 -3.17 -1.11
N ASP A 55 -3.74 -3.79 -1.41
CA ASP A 55 -2.89 -3.44 -2.56
C ASP A 55 -3.07 -4.48 -3.67
N PRO A 56 -4.05 -4.29 -4.58
CA PRO A 56 -4.35 -5.26 -5.62
C PRO A 56 -3.22 -5.36 -6.66
N PHE A 57 -2.36 -4.33 -6.74
CA PHE A 57 -1.20 -4.28 -7.64
C PHE A 57 0.05 -4.90 -7.03
N ARG A 58 -0.10 -5.65 -5.94
CA ARG A 58 0.98 -6.38 -5.29
C ARG A 58 0.50 -7.71 -4.72
N VAL A 59 0.92 -8.80 -5.35
CA VAL A 59 0.44 -10.15 -5.04
C VAL A 59 1.60 -11.06 -4.67
N ALA A 60 1.44 -11.82 -3.59
CA ALA A 60 2.28 -12.96 -3.26
C ALA A 60 1.51 -14.26 -3.53
N SER A 61 2.20 -15.40 -3.51
CA SER A 61 1.51 -16.70 -3.56
C SER A 61 0.52 -16.87 -2.40
N SER A 62 -0.53 -17.63 -2.63
CA SER A 62 -1.63 -17.92 -1.71
C SER A 62 -1.14 -18.30 -0.32
N GLY A 63 -1.71 -17.64 0.69
CA GLY A 63 -1.34 -17.80 2.09
C GLY A 63 0.01 -17.18 2.47
N LYS A 64 0.67 -16.47 1.55
CA LYS A 64 1.87 -15.65 1.83
C LYS A 64 1.49 -14.17 1.81
N ILE A 65 2.30 -13.37 2.50
CA ILE A 65 2.13 -11.92 2.61
C ILE A 65 3.32 -11.27 1.90
N PRO A 66 3.09 -10.37 0.92
CA PRO A 66 4.16 -9.56 0.34
C PRO A 66 4.91 -8.80 1.43
N ILE A 67 6.20 -8.55 1.24
CA ILE A 67 7.01 -7.84 2.22
C ILE A 67 6.52 -6.39 2.33
N PRO A 68 6.06 -5.89 3.50
CA PRO A 68 5.48 -4.55 3.57
C PRO A 68 6.41 -3.48 3.00
N TRP A 69 5.85 -2.50 2.26
CA TRP A 69 6.59 -1.32 1.85
C TRP A 69 6.69 -0.34 3.03
N PRO A 70 7.82 0.37 3.22
CA PRO A 70 9.09 0.20 2.53
C PRO A 70 9.85 -1.04 3.00
N TYR A 71 10.72 -1.58 2.13
CA TYR A 71 11.58 -2.73 2.42
C TYR A 71 13.03 -2.43 2.03
N ASP A 72 13.97 -3.15 2.64
CA ASP A 72 15.37 -3.15 2.24
C ASP A 72 15.63 -4.36 1.33
N HIS A 73 16.59 -4.23 0.41
CA HIS A 73 16.98 -5.34 -0.46
C HIS A 73 18.48 -5.37 -0.75
N GLU A 74 19.00 -6.57 -0.92
CA GLU A 74 20.36 -6.87 -1.36
C GLU A 74 20.32 -7.85 -2.54
N MET A 75 21.49 -8.20 -3.06
CA MET A 75 21.60 -9.31 -4.02
C MET A 75 21.08 -10.61 -3.40
N ALA A 76 20.55 -11.51 -4.24
CA ALA A 76 20.20 -12.86 -3.80
C ALA A 76 21.35 -13.56 -3.06
N SER A 77 21.00 -14.45 -2.13
CA SER A 77 21.99 -15.25 -1.41
C SER A 77 22.84 -16.09 -2.37
N VAL A 78 24.05 -16.48 -1.93
CA VAL A 78 24.99 -17.28 -2.74
C VAL A 78 24.32 -18.56 -3.26
N LYS A 79 23.60 -19.28 -2.39
CA LYS A 79 22.88 -20.50 -2.77
C LYS A 79 21.82 -20.24 -3.83
N THR A 80 21.10 -19.13 -3.72
CA THR A 80 20.07 -18.78 -4.70
C THR A 80 20.69 -18.35 -6.03
N LYS A 81 21.84 -17.66 -6.02
CA LYS A 81 22.57 -17.32 -7.26
C LYS A 81 22.98 -18.56 -8.06
N GLU A 82 23.33 -19.66 -7.40
CA GLU A 82 23.70 -20.92 -8.05
C GLU A 82 22.52 -21.53 -8.86
N ILE A 83 21.28 -21.26 -8.46
CA ILE A 83 20.06 -21.78 -9.09
C ILE A 83 19.17 -20.67 -9.69
N GLU A 84 19.68 -19.44 -9.78
CA GLU A 84 18.89 -18.26 -10.17
C GLU A 84 18.35 -18.40 -11.58
N THR A 85 19.16 -18.91 -12.52
CA THR A 85 18.73 -19.15 -13.90
C THR A 85 17.52 -20.08 -13.97
N GLU A 86 17.49 -21.13 -13.15
CA GLU A 86 16.35 -22.06 -13.10
C GLU A 86 15.08 -21.35 -12.59
N PHE A 87 15.22 -20.50 -11.56
CA PHE A 87 14.10 -19.72 -11.02
C PHE A 87 13.54 -18.75 -12.06
N LEU A 88 14.42 -18.03 -12.77
CA LEU A 88 14.03 -17.09 -13.82
C LEU A 88 13.37 -17.79 -15.00
N GLU A 89 13.84 -18.98 -15.39
CA GLU A 89 13.20 -19.78 -16.43
C GLU A 89 11.81 -20.25 -16.03
N ILE A 90 11.65 -20.77 -14.80
CA ILE A 90 10.36 -21.20 -14.26
C ILE A 90 9.36 -20.03 -14.24
N ALA A 91 9.80 -18.87 -13.74
CA ALA A 91 8.99 -17.66 -13.72
C ALA A 91 8.56 -17.24 -15.13
N THR A 92 9.52 -17.15 -16.06
CA THR A 92 9.26 -16.74 -17.45
C THR A 92 8.29 -17.68 -18.17
N LYS A 93 8.50 -19.01 -18.06
CA LYS A 93 7.62 -20.02 -18.67
C LYS A 93 6.20 -19.94 -18.11
N THR A 94 6.08 -19.70 -16.81
CA THR A 94 4.78 -19.58 -16.14
C THR A 94 4.06 -18.30 -16.55
N LEU A 95 4.71 -17.14 -16.48
CA LEU A 95 4.12 -15.86 -16.89
C LEU A 95 3.61 -15.90 -18.34
N ARG A 96 4.36 -16.54 -19.25
CA ARG A 96 3.93 -16.75 -20.65
C ARG A 96 2.60 -17.52 -20.75
N ARG A 97 2.42 -18.60 -19.96
CA ARG A 97 1.16 -19.39 -19.97
C ARG A 97 -0.04 -18.57 -19.50
N TYR A 98 0.18 -17.66 -18.55
CA TYR A 98 -0.86 -16.73 -18.11
C TYR A 98 -1.04 -15.51 -19.01
N ASN A 99 -0.25 -15.38 -20.08
CA ASN A 99 -0.17 -14.19 -20.94
C ASN A 99 0.17 -12.91 -20.16
N ILE A 100 1.05 -13.03 -19.17
CA ILE A 100 1.58 -11.90 -18.42
C ILE A 100 2.94 -11.53 -19.01
N VAL A 101 3.11 -10.27 -19.42
CA VAL A 101 4.37 -9.74 -19.94
C VAL A 101 5.09 -9.01 -18.82
N PRO A 102 6.20 -9.55 -18.28
CA PRO A 102 6.97 -8.85 -17.26
C PRO A 102 7.81 -7.73 -17.87
N SER A 103 7.90 -6.61 -17.17
CA SER A 103 8.88 -5.55 -17.45
C SER A 103 10.29 -6.01 -17.05
N TYR A 104 10.40 -6.71 -15.91
CA TYR A 104 11.62 -7.37 -15.46
C TYR A 104 11.33 -8.47 -14.43
N ILE A 105 12.26 -9.42 -14.32
CA ILE A 105 12.24 -10.50 -13.31
C ILE A 105 13.63 -10.54 -12.66
N HIS A 106 13.68 -10.47 -11.33
CA HIS A 106 14.92 -10.61 -10.57
C HIS A 106 14.70 -11.47 -9.33
N VAL A 107 15.78 -12.05 -8.81
CA VAL A 107 15.79 -12.66 -7.50
C VAL A 107 16.58 -11.76 -6.55
N LEU A 108 15.92 -11.29 -5.50
CA LEU A 108 16.50 -10.35 -4.53
C LEU A 108 16.41 -10.92 -3.12
N ASN A 109 17.39 -10.63 -2.28
CA ASN A 109 17.26 -10.87 -0.87
C ASN A 109 16.52 -9.68 -0.24
N MET A 110 15.27 -9.88 0.17
CA MET A 110 14.40 -8.80 0.64
C MET A 110 14.10 -8.94 2.13
N SER A 111 14.18 -7.83 2.87
CA SER A 111 13.88 -7.78 4.31
C SER A 111 12.94 -6.62 4.64
N LYS A 112 12.17 -6.74 5.72
CA LYS A 112 11.41 -5.61 6.25
C LYS A 112 12.40 -4.50 6.62
N ARG A 113 12.06 -3.25 6.30
CA ARG A 113 12.97 -2.12 6.50
C ARG A 113 13.49 -2.08 7.94
N GLY A 114 14.81 -2.00 8.11
CA GLY A 114 15.47 -1.98 9.40
C GLY A 114 15.45 -3.30 10.18
N LEU A 115 14.98 -4.41 9.57
CA LEU A 115 14.94 -5.74 10.18
C LEU A 115 15.60 -6.80 9.28
N PRO A 116 16.94 -6.80 9.15
CA PRO A 116 17.67 -7.75 8.31
C PRO A 116 17.42 -9.22 8.67
N SER A 117 17.08 -9.52 9.92
CA SER A 117 16.71 -10.88 10.38
C SER A 117 15.47 -11.45 9.68
N THR A 118 14.70 -10.63 8.95
CA THR A 118 13.54 -11.06 8.16
C THR A 118 13.85 -11.32 6.69
N ALA A 119 15.12 -11.18 6.30
CA ALA A 119 15.65 -11.41 4.97
C ALA A 119 15.24 -12.78 4.41
N LYS A 120 14.67 -12.78 3.21
CA LYS A 120 14.42 -13.98 2.41
C LYS A 120 14.64 -13.69 0.93
N ASP A 121 15.18 -14.66 0.22
CA ASP A 121 15.27 -14.55 -1.23
C ASP A 121 13.87 -14.55 -1.84
N THR A 122 13.64 -13.66 -2.80
CA THR A 122 12.32 -13.38 -3.35
C THR A 122 12.43 -13.24 -4.85
N ILE A 123 11.67 -14.05 -5.59
CA ILE A 123 11.46 -13.85 -7.02
C ILE A 123 10.49 -12.68 -7.16
N VAL A 124 11.00 -11.57 -7.68
CA VAL A 124 10.23 -10.36 -7.92
C VAL A 124 9.96 -10.23 -9.41
N VAL A 125 8.67 -10.21 -9.75
CA VAL A 125 8.20 -9.97 -11.11
C VAL A 125 7.54 -8.59 -11.14
N SER A 126 8.09 -7.68 -11.94
CA SER A 126 7.47 -6.37 -12.15
C SER A 126 6.72 -6.34 -13.47
N ILE A 127 5.51 -5.83 -13.44
CA ILE A 127 4.52 -5.89 -14.52
C ILE A 127 3.88 -4.51 -14.64
N ASN A 128 3.83 -3.95 -15.85
CA ASN A 128 3.21 -2.64 -16.09
C ASN A 128 1.73 -2.75 -16.50
N ASP A 129 1.16 -3.96 -16.45
CA ASP A 129 -0.25 -4.22 -16.75
C ASP A 129 -1.14 -3.85 -15.55
N ASP A 130 -2.35 -3.45 -15.87
CA ASP A 130 -3.43 -3.12 -14.94
C ASP A 130 -4.36 -4.31 -14.67
N ASN A 131 -4.35 -5.31 -15.56
CA ASN A 131 -5.16 -6.50 -15.42
C ASN A 131 -4.50 -7.53 -14.48
N ILE A 132 -4.92 -7.49 -13.22
CA ILE A 132 -4.39 -8.36 -12.17
C ILE A 132 -5.06 -9.74 -12.07
N THR A 133 -6.08 -10.03 -12.89
CA THR A 133 -6.94 -11.23 -12.74
C THR A 133 -6.16 -12.55 -12.74
N ARG A 134 -5.00 -12.58 -13.39
CA ARG A 134 -4.14 -13.76 -13.53
C ARG A 134 -2.91 -13.75 -12.63
N TRP A 135 -2.72 -12.71 -11.83
CA TRP A 135 -1.48 -12.53 -11.06
C TRP A 135 -1.37 -13.53 -9.92
N LEU A 136 -2.42 -13.71 -9.12
CA LEU A 136 -2.41 -14.70 -8.03
C LEU A 136 -2.16 -16.14 -8.52
N PRO A 137 -2.91 -16.68 -9.50
CA PRO A 137 -2.65 -18.04 -9.96
C PRO A 137 -1.25 -18.18 -10.60
N ALA A 138 -0.73 -17.14 -11.26
CA ALA A 138 0.64 -17.15 -11.76
C ALA A 138 1.68 -17.17 -10.62
N ALA A 139 1.50 -16.33 -9.58
CA ALA A 139 2.36 -16.31 -8.41
C ALA A 139 2.38 -17.66 -7.68
N ASP A 140 1.21 -18.30 -7.56
CA ASP A 140 1.07 -19.65 -7.02
C ASP A 140 1.82 -20.69 -7.85
N GLU A 141 1.63 -20.70 -9.16
CA GLU A 141 2.31 -21.68 -10.01
C GLU A 141 3.83 -21.50 -10.03
N ILE A 142 4.33 -20.26 -10.03
CA ILE A 142 5.77 -19.99 -9.89
C ILE A 142 6.27 -20.53 -8.56
N TYR A 143 5.57 -20.27 -7.46
CA TYR A 143 5.95 -20.76 -6.14
C TYR A 143 5.98 -22.30 -6.11
N GLN A 144 4.91 -22.96 -6.56
CA GLN A 144 4.84 -24.43 -6.53
C GLN A 144 5.88 -25.08 -7.44
N SER A 145 6.15 -24.51 -8.61
CA SER A 145 7.14 -25.03 -9.55
C SER A 145 8.58 -24.83 -9.07
N THR A 146 8.84 -23.76 -8.30
CA THR A 146 10.16 -23.44 -7.76
C THR A 146 10.47 -24.20 -6.46
N LEU A 147 9.43 -24.56 -5.70
CA LEU A 147 9.55 -25.15 -4.36
C LEU A 147 10.43 -26.41 -4.30
N PRO A 148 10.37 -27.38 -5.23
CA PRO A 148 11.23 -28.56 -5.18
C PRO A 148 12.72 -28.20 -5.19
N ARG A 149 13.11 -27.31 -6.10
CA ARG A 149 14.51 -26.90 -6.27
C ARG A 149 15.01 -26.05 -5.11
N ALA A 150 14.18 -25.12 -4.64
CA ALA A 150 14.49 -24.35 -3.44
C ALA A 150 14.67 -25.25 -2.20
N THR A 151 13.84 -26.29 -2.06
CA THR A 151 13.91 -27.26 -0.96
C THR A 151 15.20 -28.07 -1.02
N GLU A 152 15.57 -28.58 -2.20
CA GLU A 152 16.82 -29.33 -2.42
C GLU A 152 18.06 -28.50 -2.04
N ALA A 153 18.06 -27.21 -2.39
CA ALA A 153 19.15 -26.29 -2.05
C ALA A 153 19.07 -25.74 -0.59
N GLY A 154 18.03 -26.08 0.16
CA GLY A 154 17.82 -25.60 1.53
C GLY A 154 17.57 -24.09 1.61
N ILE A 155 16.84 -23.53 0.64
CA ILE A 155 16.54 -22.10 0.51
C ILE A 155 15.08 -21.85 0.91
N GLN A 156 14.88 -20.86 1.78
CA GLN A 156 13.55 -20.27 1.96
C GLN A 156 13.37 -19.14 0.96
N PHE A 157 12.30 -19.19 0.16
CA PHE A 157 12.04 -18.17 -0.85
C PHE A 157 10.61 -17.64 -0.81
N ARG A 158 10.38 -16.54 -1.54
CA ARG A 158 9.07 -15.94 -1.81
C ARG A 158 8.91 -15.66 -3.29
N VAL A 159 7.66 -15.42 -3.70
CA VAL A 159 7.31 -14.92 -5.03
C VAL A 159 6.43 -13.70 -4.83
N GLU A 160 6.77 -12.59 -5.48
CA GLU A 160 5.98 -11.36 -5.51
C GLU A 160 5.82 -10.86 -6.94
N LEU A 161 4.57 -10.69 -7.38
CA LEU A 161 4.19 -9.99 -8.61
C LEU A 161 3.73 -8.59 -8.23
N ARG A 162 4.21 -7.55 -8.91
CA ARG A 162 3.86 -6.16 -8.58
C ARG A 162 3.83 -5.24 -9.79
N ASN A 163 3.00 -4.21 -9.72
CA ASN A 163 3.10 -3.03 -10.59
C ASN A 163 3.78 -1.89 -9.81
N PRO A 164 5.07 -1.59 -10.05
CA PRO A 164 5.76 -0.51 -9.33
C PRO A 164 5.10 0.87 -9.48
N GLU A 165 4.38 1.10 -10.58
CA GLU A 165 3.71 2.38 -10.87
C GLU A 165 2.35 2.51 -10.17
N ARG A 166 1.76 1.40 -9.70
CA ARG A 166 0.41 1.38 -9.12
C ARG A 166 0.31 0.78 -7.72
N MET A 167 1.34 0.07 -7.26
CA MET A 167 1.38 -0.43 -5.90
C MET A 167 1.39 0.72 -4.89
N TYR A 168 0.90 0.46 -3.68
CA TYR A 168 0.89 1.47 -2.63
C TYR A 168 2.33 1.78 -2.19
N THR A 169 2.77 3.03 -2.40
CA THR A 169 4.11 3.52 -2.04
C THR A 169 4.09 4.74 -1.11
N ASP A 170 2.91 5.16 -0.64
CA ASP A 170 2.78 6.33 0.22
C ASP A 170 3.62 6.20 1.49
N MET A 171 4.23 7.31 1.88
CA MET A 171 5.01 7.43 3.10
C MET A 171 4.28 8.28 4.13
N SER A 172 4.52 7.94 5.41
CA SER A 172 4.14 8.80 6.50
C SER A 172 4.98 10.07 6.45
N ALA A 173 4.35 11.21 6.71
CA ALA A 173 4.99 12.49 6.86
C ALA A 173 4.37 13.23 8.05
N ALA A 174 5.10 14.22 8.56
CA ALA A 174 4.54 15.16 9.52
C ALA A 174 3.25 15.76 8.96
N LEU A 175 2.25 15.90 9.83
CA LEU A 175 0.97 16.46 9.49
C LEU A 175 1.15 17.98 9.24
N ARG A 176 0.89 18.43 8.00
CA ARG A 176 1.02 19.84 7.60
C ARG A 176 -0.31 20.37 7.14
N GLN A 177 -1.13 20.72 8.11
CA GLN A 177 -2.52 21.06 7.85
C GLN A 177 -2.87 22.43 8.40
N SER A 178 -3.97 22.98 7.90
CA SER A 178 -4.53 24.20 8.45
C SER A 178 -4.99 23.97 9.89
N LYS A 179 -5.19 25.07 10.63
CA LYS A 179 -5.67 25.01 12.00
C LYS A 179 -7.03 24.32 12.09
N GLU A 180 -7.90 24.57 11.12
CA GLU A 180 -9.24 24.00 11.04
C GLU A 180 -9.18 22.46 10.95
N THR A 181 -8.27 21.91 10.14
CA THR A 181 -8.03 20.46 10.07
C THR A 181 -7.55 19.90 11.40
N LEU A 182 -6.62 20.59 12.06
CA LEU A 182 -6.09 20.16 13.36
C LEU A 182 -7.19 20.12 14.41
N ASP A 183 -8.06 21.13 14.45
CA ASP A 183 -9.17 21.21 15.39
C ASP A 183 -10.17 20.05 15.16
N VAL A 184 -10.47 19.71 13.91
CA VAL A 184 -11.27 18.52 13.56
C VAL A 184 -10.61 17.24 14.06
N LEU A 185 -9.33 17.00 13.76
CA LEU A 185 -8.62 15.80 14.21
C LEU A 185 -8.58 15.68 15.74
N LEU A 186 -8.34 16.79 16.45
CA LEU A 186 -8.31 16.81 17.92
C LEU A 186 -9.69 16.50 18.53
N SER A 187 -10.77 17.00 17.94
CA SER A 187 -12.12 16.67 18.39
C SER A 187 -12.51 15.21 18.10
N MET A 188 -11.97 14.62 17.03
CA MET A 188 -12.23 13.26 16.59
C MET A 188 -11.45 12.21 17.39
N ASP A 189 -10.24 12.55 17.87
CA ASP A 189 -9.35 11.67 18.63
C ASP A 189 -10.04 10.86 19.76
N PRO A 190 -10.77 11.48 20.71
CA PRO A 190 -11.41 10.73 21.78
C PRO A 190 -12.49 9.76 21.28
N LEU A 191 -13.17 10.09 20.19
CA LEU A 191 -14.23 9.25 19.60
C LEU A 191 -13.63 7.99 18.95
N ILE A 192 -12.59 8.18 18.14
CA ILE A 192 -11.86 7.07 17.52
C ILE A 192 -11.23 6.19 18.59
N LEU A 193 -10.56 6.78 19.59
CA LEU A 193 -9.92 6.01 20.64
C LEU A 193 -10.93 5.18 21.45
N ALA A 194 -12.10 5.74 21.77
CA ALA A 194 -13.17 5.00 22.45
C ALA A 194 -13.64 3.81 21.61
N LYS A 195 -13.88 4.03 20.30
CA LYS A 195 -14.34 2.97 19.40
C LYS A 195 -13.29 1.89 19.15
N VAL A 196 -12.02 2.27 19.01
CA VAL A 196 -10.89 1.33 18.90
C VAL A 196 -10.80 0.44 20.14
N ARG A 197 -10.99 1.00 21.34
CA ARG A 197 -10.99 0.22 22.59
C ARG A 197 -12.14 -0.78 22.68
N GLU A 198 -13.32 -0.39 22.18
CA GLU A 198 -14.49 -1.26 22.07
C GLU A 198 -14.26 -2.40 21.07
N LEU A 199 -13.79 -2.08 19.86
CA LEU A 199 -13.66 -3.03 18.76
C LEU A 199 -12.45 -3.95 18.87
N LEU A 200 -11.35 -3.49 19.48
CA LEU A 200 -10.06 -4.18 19.48
C LEU A 200 -9.49 -4.36 20.90
N PRO A 201 -10.25 -4.90 21.88
CA PRO A 201 -9.80 -4.99 23.26
C PRO A 201 -8.49 -5.81 23.35
N GLY A 202 -7.45 -5.22 23.94
CA GLY A 202 -6.13 -5.82 24.10
C GLY A 202 -5.32 -6.01 22.81
N SER A 203 -5.87 -5.64 21.64
CA SER A 203 -5.23 -5.82 20.34
C SER A 203 -4.68 -4.54 19.72
N TRP A 204 -5.14 -3.36 20.14
CA TRP A 204 -4.61 -2.07 19.68
C TRP A 204 -3.36 -1.63 20.48
N ARG A 205 -2.56 -0.74 19.90
CA ARG A 205 -1.37 -0.13 20.53
C ARG A 205 -1.48 1.40 20.61
N THR A 206 -1.77 2.03 19.47
CA THR A 206 -1.73 3.49 19.35
C THR A 206 -2.80 3.96 18.38
N VAL A 207 -3.45 5.07 18.70
CA VAL A 207 -4.21 5.90 17.75
C VAL A 207 -3.42 7.19 17.59
N SER A 208 -3.21 7.63 16.35
CA SER A 208 -2.46 8.84 16.04
C SER A 208 -2.89 9.43 14.70
N PHE A 209 -2.34 10.58 14.35
CA PHE A 209 -2.59 11.24 13.07
C PHE A 209 -1.30 11.47 12.32
N ALA A 210 -1.31 11.26 11.01
CA ALA A 210 -0.17 11.53 10.15
C ALA A 210 -0.63 12.06 8.80
N GLY A 211 0.25 12.78 8.10
CA GLY A 211 0.04 13.03 6.69
C GLY A 211 0.53 11.83 5.88
N ARG A 212 -0.23 11.41 4.86
CA ARG A 212 0.27 10.51 3.82
C ARG A 212 0.57 11.29 2.56
N ARG A 213 1.66 10.93 1.90
CA ARG A 213 2.03 11.48 0.60
C ARG A 213 2.69 10.41 -0.27
N PRO A 214 2.53 10.48 -1.61
CA PRO A 214 3.32 9.66 -2.53
C PRO A 214 4.82 9.93 -2.36
N ILE A 215 5.64 8.90 -2.63
CA ILE A 215 7.09 8.99 -2.46
C ILE A 215 7.75 10.01 -3.40
N ASP A 216 7.22 10.15 -4.60
CA ASP A 216 7.78 11.01 -5.66
C ASP A 216 7.34 12.48 -5.54
N THR A 217 6.53 12.82 -4.54
CA THR A 217 6.02 14.16 -4.41
C THR A 217 7.05 15.10 -3.77
N PRO A 218 7.28 16.31 -4.34
CA PRO A 218 8.18 17.31 -3.75
C PRO A 218 7.81 17.64 -2.30
N TRP A 219 8.82 17.84 -1.45
CA TRP A 219 8.64 18.00 -0.01
C TRP A 219 7.75 19.19 0.44
N ARG A 220 7.49 20.15 -0.45
CA ARG A 220 6.67 21.36 -0.18
C ARG A 220 5.28 21.34 -0.82
N ASP A 221 4.88 20.23 -1.43
CA ASP A 221 3.53 20.10 -1.95
C ASP A 221 2.57 19.71 -0.83
N ASP A 222 2.11 20.71 -0.06
CA ASP A 222 1.21 20.49 1.06
C ASP A 222 -0.15 19.92 0.61
N GLY A 223 -0.54 20.11 -0.66
CA GLY A 223 -1.76 19.51 -1.23
C GLY A 223 -1.71 17.98 -1.34
N SER A 224 -0.50 17.41 -1.33
CA SER A 224 -0.29 15.96 -1.33
C SER A 224 -0.26 15.32 0.05
N ASN A 225 -0.20 16.13 1.12
CA ASN A 225 -0.19 15.66 2.50
C ASN A 225 -1.64 15.42 2.95
N VAL A 226 -2.20 14.26 2.65
CA VAL A 226 -3.58 13.96 3.06
C VAL A 226 -3.58 13.53 4.53
N PRO A 227 -4.34 14.17 5.42
CA PRO A 227 -4.41 13.77 6.83
C PRO A 227 -5.06 12.38 6.95
N ARG A 228 -4.44 11.51 7.74
CA ARG A 228 -4.93 10.17 8.04
C ARG A 228 -4.96 9.89 9.52
N VAL A 229 -6.02 9.22 9.95
CA VAL A 229 -6.13 8.54 11.24
C VAL A 229 -5.38 7.22 11.14
N LEU A 230 -4.39 7.02 11.99
CA LEU A 230 -3.60 5.79 12.06
C LEU A 230 -3.98 5.01 13.31
N VAL A 231 -4.47 3.79 13.13
CA VAL A 231 -4.71 2.83 14.21
C VAL A 231 -3.67 1.73 14.13
N ILE A 232 -2.72 1.74 15.06
CA ILE A 232 -1.66 0.73 15.15
C ILE A 232 -2.14 -0.41 16.04
N VAL A 233 -2.08 -1.64 15.55
CA VAL A 233 -2.51 -2.85 16.25
C VAL A 233 -1.36 -3.84 16.44
N ASN A 234 -1.48 -4.77 17.38
CA ASN A 234 -0.51 -5.83 17.59
C ASN A 234 -0.33 -6.67 16.31
N MET A 235 0.92 -7.04 16.00
CA MET A 235 1.17 -8.01 14.93
C MET A 235 0.44 -9.32 15.22
N GLY A 236 -0.11 -9.93 14.17
CA GLY A 236 -0.89 -11.15 14.26
C GLY A 236 -2.26 -10.99 14.93
N ALA A 237 -2.67 -9.77 15.29
CA ALA A 237 -4.05 -9.50 15.71
C ALA A 237 -5.01 -10.03 14.64
N LYS A 238 -6.11 -10.64 15.09
CA LYS A 238 -7.14 -11.21 14.22
C LYS A 238 -8.47 -10.54 14.49
N SER A 239 -9.18 -10.16 13.44
CA SER A 239 -10.51 -9.58 13.52
C SER A 239 -11.26 -9.73 12.19
N VAL A 240 -12.52 -9.31 12.16
CA VAL A 240 -13.27 -9.02 10.93
C VAL A 240 -12.94 -7.59 10.54
N TRP A 241 -11.79 -7.39 9.89
CA TRP A 241 -11.21 -6.07 9.70
C TRP A 241 -12.07 -5.13 8.85
N GLU A 242 -12.85 -5.65 7.91
CA GLU A 242 -13.81 -4.85 7.13
C GLU A 242 -14.84 -4.17 8.03
N LEU A 243 -15.39 -4.89 9.00
CA LEU A 243 -16.34 -4.35 9.98
C LEU A 243 -15.68 -3.33 10.91
N VAL A 244 -14.42 -3.57 11.30
CA VAL A 244 -13.66 -2.63 12.13
C VAL A 244 -13.40 -1.33 11.37
N GLU A 245 -12.94 -1.43 10.12
CA GLU A 245 -12.70 -0.28 9.24
C GLU A 245 -13.99 0.50 8.98
N GLU A 246 -15.08 -0.18 8.63
CA GLU A 246 -16.38 0.46 8.38
C GLU A 246 -16.85 1.30 9.58
N GLN A 247 -16.83 0.73 10.79
CA GLN A 247 -17.28 1.45 12.00
C GLN A 247 -16.38 2.63 12.37
N LEU A 248 -15.07 2.55 12.09
CA LEU A 248 -14.16 3.66 12.34
C LEU A 248 -14.29 4.74 11.24
N CYS A 249 -14.48 4.35 9.98
CA CYS A 249 -14.76 5.27 8.89
C CYS A 249 -16.03 6.07 9.13
N GLN A 250 -17.08 5.45 9.67
CA GLN A 250 -18.31 6.15 10.02
C GLN A 250 -18.06 7.33 10.98
N ILE A 251 -17.23 7.13 12.02
CA ILE A 251 -16.88 8.21 12.96
C ILE A 251 -16.13 9.34 12.25
N ILE A 252 -15.22 9.00 11.35
CA ILE A 252 -14.47 9.98 10.56
C ILE A 252 -15.43 10.78 9.69
N GLU A 253 -16.31 10.11 8.95
CA GLU A 253 -17.29 10.75 8.06
C GLU A 253 -18.24 11.68 8.81
N GLU A 254 -18.76 11.26 9.97
CA GLU A 254 -19.65 12.07 10.81
C GLU A 254 -18.95 13.29 11.42
N SER A 255 -17.64 13.18 11.68
CA SER A 255 -16.85 14.25 12.30
C SER A 255 -16.16 15.17 11.29
N THR A 256 -16.09 14.78 10.01
CA THR A 256 -15.34 15.49 8.98
C THR A 256 -16.26 16.36 8.13
N PRO A 257 -16.02 17.69 8.04
CA PRO A 257 -16.75 18.54 7.12
C PRO A 257 -16.61 18.06 5.67
N SER A 258 -17.65 18.21 4.85
CA SER A 258 -17.66 17.76 3.44
C SER A 258 -16.57 18.41 2.55
N THR A 259 -15.98 19.51 3.02
CA THR A 259 -14.86 20.19 2.35
C THR A 259 -13.48 19.61 2.69
N MET A 260 -13.43 18.60 3.58
CA MET A 260 -12.20 18.02 4.10
C MET A 260 -12.12 16.53 3.77
N ASN A 261 -10.91 16.06 3.51
CA ASN A 261 -10.64 14.65 3.24
C ASN A 261 -9.69 14.10 4.31
N ILE A 262 -10.25 13.36 5.27
CA ILE A 262 -9.50 12.60 6.27
C ILE A 262 -9.76 11.12 5.98
N SER A 263 -8.71 10.32 5.94
CA SER A 263 -8.82 8.87 5.68
C SER A 263 -8.31 8.03 6.86
N LEU A 264 -8.64 6.74 6.87
CA LEU A 264 -8.26 5.79 7.90
C LEU A 264 -7.18 4.83 7.38
N GLU A 265 -6.25 4.46 8.25
CA GLU A 265 -5.39 3.29 8.07
C GLU A 265 -5.27 2.50 9.37
N ILE A 266 -5.43 1.19 9.28
CA ILE A 266 -5.21 0.25 10.38
C ILE A 266 -3.95 -0.55 10.05
N LEU A 267 -2.90 -0.46 10.87
CA LEU A 267 -1.56 -0.98 10.53
C LEU A 267 -0.99 -1.91 11.62
N PRO A 268 -0.19 -2.93 11.27
CA PRO A 268 0.49 -3.78 12.24
C PRO A 268 1.62 -3.05 12.98
N GLY A 269 1.84 -3.41 14.24
CA GLY A 269 2.73 -2.74 15.22
C GLY A 269 4.24 -2.81 14.98
N ASN A 270 4.67 -3.19 13.77
CA ASN A 270 6.04 -3.09 13.29
C ASN A 270 6.14 -2.23 12.02
N PHE A 271 5.13 -1.41 11.73
CA PHE A 271 5.23 -0.39 10.70
C PHE A 271 6.21 0.67 11.20
N VAL A 272 7.46 0.60 10.74
CA VAL A 272 8.45 1.65 10.99
C VAL A 272 8.03 2.84 10.14
N GLY A 273 7.39 3.84 10.77
CA GLY A 273 7.25 5.15 10.17
C GLY A 273 8.65 5.67 9.86
N SER A 274 8.95 5.88 8.59
CA SER A 274 10.21 6.47 8.14
C SER A 274 10.28 7.95 8.47
#